data_AF-U9TQN1-F1
#
_entry.id   AF-U9TQN1-F1
#
_cell.length_a   1.000
_cell.length_b   1.000
_cell.length_c   1.000
_cell.angle_alpha   90.00
_cell.angle_beta   90.00
_cell.angle_gamma   90.00
#
_symmetry.space_group_name_H-M   'P 1'
#
loop_
_entity.id
_entity.type
_entity.pdbx_description
1 polymer ?
#
loop_
_entity_poly.entity_id
_entity_poly.type
_entity_poly.pdbx_seq_one_letter_code
_entity_poly.pdbx_strand_id
1 'polypeptide(L)'
;MDTVMNERTSSNTIGPSFGMNPVQITECTYESTFWPQISGFVRHALQADLQVDRPLHTYSHEELYRSIYWMCWQGFHKRLFSDLTSIIEETLHLLGNQLNNVQQLDIWFLSFAKISINHARATDILGSVFAYLDKTYIQYTLHQNLRDVLISNFQEIIIEKSEMRIIYVFGMVLENPGIFDLNLVVDVIKSLHKMKPDYIYLNPTLFQNSINDVKLPSNLQDLRVRHTALETKYQLEKLKSEGWEPGFSKLKRSLSTDEDVEIQQGEKSVKRVQY
;
A
#
# COMPACT_ATOMS: atom_id res chain seq x y z
N MET A 1 -20.43 58.16 -39.48
CA MET A 1 -19.31 57.48 -40.15
C MET A 1 -18.08 57.78 -39.32
N ASP A 2 -17.49 56.91 -38.51
CA ASP A 2 -17.81 55.53 -38.14
C ASP A 2 -17.22 55.27 -36.74
N THR A 3 -17.94 54.45 -36.00
CA THR A 3 -17.56 53.78 -34.75
C THR A 3 -16.43 52.78 -35.02
N VAL A 4 -15.55 52.50 -34.04
CA VAL A 4 -15.26 51.15 -33.50
C VAL A 4 -14.02 51.16 -32.58
N MET A 5 -14.22 50.54 -31.42
CA MET A 5 -13.25 50.13 -30.40
C MET A 5 -12.17 49.19 -30.97
N ASN A 6 -10.97 49.11 -30.38
CA ASN A 6 -10.60 47.89 -29.65
C ASN A 6 -9.25 47.95 -28.90
N GLU A 7 -9.28 47.24 -27.76
CA GLU A 7 -8.22 46.45 -27.13
C GLU A 7 -6.93 47.07 -26.58
N ARG A 8 -6.95 47.17 -25.24
CA ARG A 8 -5.80 47.08 -24.35
C ARG A 8 -5.05 45.76 -24.59
N THR A 9 -3.88 45.82 -25.20
CA THR A 9 -2.87 44.76 -25.11
C THR A 9 -1.93 45.04 -23.95
N SER A 10 -2.36 44.65 -22.75
CA SER A 10 -1.46 44.42 -21.62
C SER A 10 -0.96 42.97 -21.68
N SER A 11 -0.03 42.69 -22.60
CA SER A 11 0.78 41.47 -22.56
C SER A 11 2.02 41.75 -21.72
N ASN A 12 1.96 41.38 -20.43
CA ASN A 12 3.12 41.33 -19.55
C ASN A 12 4.11 40.28 -20.08
N THR A 13 5.08 40.72 -20.86
CA THR A 13 6.27 39.94 -21.19
C THR A 13 7.26 40.07 -20.03
N ILE A 14 7.20 39.13 -19.08
CA ILE A 14 8.24 38.88 -18.08
C ILE A 14 8.46 37.37 -18.06
N GLY A 15 9.65 36.81 -18.29
CA GLY A 15 10.96 37.45 -18.35
C GLY A 15 12.04 36.66 -19.08
N PRO A 16 13.29 37.18 -19.10
CA PRO A 16 14.39 36.66 -19.90
C PRO A 16 15.37 35.76 -19.10
N SER A 17 15.95 34.81 -19.84
CA SER A 17 17.27 34.17 -19.71
C SER A 17 17.71 33.55 -18.37
N PHE A 18 17.54 32.23 -18.26
CA PHE A 18 18.62 31.35 -17.78
C PHE A 18 19.29 30.76 -19.00
N GLY A 19 20.61 30.91 -19.12
CA GLY A 19 21.39 30.73 -20.35
C GLY A 19 21.47 29.30 -20.90
N MET A 20 20.39 28.80 -21.49
CA MET A 20 20.36 27.83 -22.59
C MET A 20 19.09 28.13 -23.40
N ASN A 21 19.18 28.17 -24.72
CA ASN A 21 17.98 28.35 -25.57
C ASN A 21 16.90 27.34 -25.14
N PRO A 22 15.63 27.76 -24.99
CA PRO A 22 14.56 26.83 -24.65
C PRO A 22 14.56 25.73 -25.71
N VAL A 23 14.85 24.49 -25.29
CA VAL A 23 14.83 23.34 -26.19
C VAL A 23 13.40 23.20 -26.67
N GLN A 24 13.17 23.30 -27.97
CA GLN A 24 11.84 23.07 -28.53
C GLN A 24 11.47 21.60 -28.36
N ILE A 25 10.40 21.35 -27.61
CA ILE A 25 9.89 20.01 -27.35
C ILE A 25 8.84 19.74 -28.41
N THR A 26 9.21 18.86 -29.33
CA THR A 26 8.33 18.20 -30.28
C THR A 26 7.97 16.81 -29.77
N GLU A 27 6.94 16.18 -30.34
CA GLU A 27 6.58 14.79 -30.02
C GLU A 27 7.78 13.84 -30.19
N CYS A 28 8.58 14.03 -31.25
CA CYS A 28 9.77 13.22 -31.50
C CYS A 28 10.82 13.39 -30.40
N THR A 29 11.12 14.62 -29.98
CA THR A 29 12.10 14.86 -28.91
C THR A 29 11.59 14.40 -27.54
N TYR A 30 10.28 14.47 -27.31
CA TYR A 30 9.65 13.93 -26.12
C TYR A 30 9.90 12.42 -26.03
N GLU A 31 9.58 11.67 -27.09
CA GLU A 31 9.67 10.21 -27.12
C GLU A 31 11.11 9.68 -27.14
N SER A 32 12.00 10.35 -27.86
CA SER A 32 13.36 9.85 -28.09
C SER A 32 14.37 10.31 -27.04
N THR A 33 14.13 11.43 -26.36
CA THR A 33 15.13 12.08 -25.50
C THR A 33 14.64 12.26 -24.07
N PHE A 34 13.54 13.00 -23.87
CA PHE A 34 13.09 13.37 -22.52
C PHE A 34 12.40 12.22 -21.78
N TRP A 35 11.42 11.59 -22.43
CA TRP A 35 10.64 10.52 -21.80
C TRP A 35 11.46 9.30 -21.40
N PRO A 36 12.42 8.79 -22.20
CA PRO A 36 13.26 7.65 -21.81
C PRO A 36 14.07 7.90 -20.53
N GLN A 37 14.58 9.12 -20.34
CA GLN A 37 15.32 9.48 -19.12
C GLN A 37 14.38 9.50 -17.90
N ILE A 38 13.20 10.10 -18.05
CA ILE A 38 12.22 10.26 -16.97
C ILE A 38 11.58 8.92 -16.60
N SER A 39 11.11 8.17 -17.59
CA SER A 39 10.56 6.82 -17.38
C SER A 39 11.58 5.89 -16.74
N GLY A 40 12.84 5.93 -17.20
CA GLY A 40 13.94 5.21 -16.59
C GLY A 40 14.11 5.58 -15.12
N PHE A 41 14.15 6.87 -14.79
CA PHE A 41 14.22 7.34 -13.41
C PHE A 41 13.04 6.86 -12.55
N VAL A 42 11.81 6.97 -13.06
CA VAL A 42 10.60 6.53 -12.34
C VAL A 42 10.65 5.03 -12.02
N ARG A 43 11.05 4.19 -12.99
CA ARG A 43 11.22 2.74 -12.75
C ARG A 43 12.26 2.46 -11.68
N HIS A 44 13.43 3.12 -11.73
CA HIS A 44 14.46 2.95 -10.71
C HIS A 44 13.99 3.44 -9.34
N ALA A 45 13.21 4.52 -9.28
CA ALA A 45 12.65 5.02 -8.04
C ALA A 45 11.69 4.00 -7.41
N LEU A 46 10.82 3.38 -8.21
CA LEU A 46 9.82 2.42 -7.74
C LEU A 46 10.36 1.01 -7.48
N GLN A 47 11.44 0.60 -8.15
CA GLN A 47 12.03 -0.74 -8.02
C GLN A 47 13.38 -0.69 -7.30
N ALA A 48 13.40 -1.09 -6.03
CA ALA A 48 14.60 -1.11 -5.22
C ALA A 48 15.74 -1.98 -5.81
N ASP A 49 15.43 -3.04 -6.55
CA ASP A 49 16.43 -3.88 -7.21
C ASP A 49 17.26 -3.12 -8.25
N LEU A 50 16.61 -2.27 -9.04
CA LEU A 50 17.31 -1.49 -10.07
C LEU A 50 18.26 -0.45 -9.48
N GLN A 51 18.05 -0.06 -8.21
CA GLN A 51 18.90 0.90 -7.52
C GLN A 51 20.27 0.34 -7.13
N VAL A 52 20.44 -0.99 -7.16
CA VAL A 52 21.73 -1.64 -6.93
C VAL A 52 22.66 -1.41 -8.12
N ASP A 53 22.17 -1.64 -9.33
CA ASP A 53 22.92 -1.46 -10.57
C ASP A 53 23.09 0.02 -10.92
N ARG A 54 22.03 0.80 -10.72
CA ARG A 54 22.04 2.24 -10.97
C ARG A 54 21.39 3.00 -9.80
N PRO A 55 22.20 3.46 -8.84
CA PRO A 55 21.71 4.25 -7.71
C PRO A 55 20.99 5.52 -8.14
N LEU A 56 19.95 5.93 -7.40
CA LEU A 56 19.16 7.12 -7.73
C LEU A 56 19.96 8.43 -7.78
N HIS A 57 21.03 8.53 -6.99
CA HIS A 57 21.89 9.72 -6.99
C HIS A 57 22.67 9.91 -8.31
N THR A 58 22.68 8.91 -9.20
CA THR A 58 23.27 9.04 -10.55
C THR A 58 22.38 9.84 -11.49
N TYR A 59 21.12 10.07 -11.14
CA TYR A 59 20.23 10.97 -11.87
C TYR A 59 20.36 12.39 -11.31
N SER A 60 20.59 13.36 -12.19
CA SER A 60 20.57 14.76 -11.79
C SER A 60 19.13 15.22 -11.52
N HIS A 61 18.85 15.53 -10.25
CA HIS A 61 17.55 16.07 -9.84
C HIS A 61 17.22 17.37 -10.60
N GLU A 62 18.20 18.26 -10.75
CA GLU A 62 18.02 19.54 -11.46
C GLU A 62 17.70 19.33 -12.94
N GLU A 63 18.38 18.40 -13.62
CA GLU A 63 18.11 18.12 -15.03
C GLU A 63 16.73 17.50 -15.25
N LEU A 64 16.32 16.58 -14.36
CA LEU A 64 14.99 15.99 -14.41
C LEU A 64 13.91 17.06 -14.17
N TYR A 65 14.06 17.85 -13.11
CA TYR A 65 13.13 18.92 -12.78
C TYR A 65 13.03 19.95 -13.92
N ARG A 66 14.17 20.38 -14.48
CA ARG A 66 14.23 21.32 -15.61
C ARG A 66 13.58 20.76 -16.87
N SER A 67 13.78 19.48 -17.15
CA SER A 67 13.13 18.79 -18.29
C SER A 67 11.61 18.74 -18.13
N ILE A 68 11.13 18.39 -16.93
CA ILE A 68 9.70 18.38 -16.58
C ILE A 68 9.10 19.78 -16.71
N TYR A 69 9.79 20.79 -16.19
CA TYR A 69 9.40 22.19 -16.32
C TYR A 69 9.21 22.59 -17.79
N TRP A 70 10.21 22.33 -18.65
CA TRP A 70 10.12 22.67 -20.07
C TRP A 70 8.99 21.95 -20.79
N MET A 71 8.78 20.65 -20.53
CA MET A 71 7.65 19.90 -21.11
C MET A 71 6.31 20.50 -20.70
N CYS A 72 6.14 20.83 -19.42
CA CYS A 72 4.91 21.41 -18.92
C CYS A 72 4.65 22.79 -19.55
N TRP A 73 5.68 23.64 -19.61
CA TRP A 73 5.63 24.97 -20.23
C TRP A 73 5.22 24.92 -21.71
N GLN A 74 5.69 23.91 -22.44
CA GLN A 74 5.39 23.74 -23.87
C GLN A 74 4.12 22.92 -24.14
N GLY A 75 3.29 22.66 -23.12
CA GLY A 75 1.96 22.06 -23.30
C GLY A 75 1.92 20.53 -23.22
N PHE A 76 3.04 19.85 -22.92
CA PHE A 76 3.10 18.39 -22.81
C PHE A 76 2.63 17.85 -21.44
N HIS A 77 2.13 18.71 -20.54
CA HIS A 77 1.74 18.32 -19.18
C HIS A 77 0.71 17.18 -19.14
N LYS A 78 -0.29 17.16 -20.04
CA LYS A 78 -1.31 16.09 -20.09
C LYS A 78 -0.70 14.75 -20.46
N ARG A 79 0.13 14.75 -21.51
CA ARG A 79 0.82 13.56 -22.01
C ARG A 79 1.80 13.04 -20.95
N LEU A 80 2.61 13.93 -20.38
CA LEU A 80 3.56 13.58 -19.32
C LEU A 80 2.87 12.95 -18.11
N PHE A 81 1.72 13.48 -17.69
CA PHE A 81 0.97 12.90 -16.58
C PHE A 81 0.35 11.54 -16.93
N SER A 82 -0.18 11.38 -18.15
CA SER A 82 -0.69 10.09 -18.64
C SER A 82 0.41 9.04 -18.63
N ASP A 83 1.55 9.34 -19.26
CA ASP A 83 2.67 8.42 -19.38
C ASP A 83 3.28 8.09 -18.00
N LEU A 84 3.35 9.09 -17.09
CA LEU A 84 3.77 8.90 -15.69
C LEU A 84 2.84 7.93 -14.95
N THR A 85 1.53 8.09 -15.10
CA THR A 85 0.56 7.22 -14.41
C THR A 85 0.64 5.80 -14.96
N SER A 86 0.71 5.64 -16.28
CA SER A 86 0.85 4.33 -16.91
C SER A 86 2.11 3.58 -16.47
N ILE A 87 3.26 4.26 -16.35
CA ILE A 87 4.49 3.57 -15.90
C ILE A 87 4.46 3.22 -14.41
N ILE A 88 3.80 4.04 -13.57
CA ILE A 88 3.57 3.73 -12.15
C ILE A 88 2.72 2.46 -12.05
N GLU A 89 1.59 2.41 -12.76
CA GLU A 89 0.69 1.26 -12.81
C GLU A 89 1.41 0.00 -13.31
N GLU A 90 2.10 0.09 -14.46
CA GLU A 90 2.87 -1.03 -15.05
C GLU A 90 3.87 -1.60 -14.02
N THR A 91 4.62 -0.71 -13.37
CA THR A 91 5.66 -1.11 -12.42
C THR A 91 5.05 -1.74 -11.16
N LEU A 92 3.98 -1.18 -10.62
CA LEU A 92 3.30 -1.74 -9.45
C LEU A 92 2.62 -3.06 -9.75
N HIS A 93 2.04 -3.23 -10.95
CA HIS A 93 1.48 -4.50 -11.38
C HIS A 93 2.55 -5.58 -11.51
N LEU A 94 3.73 -5.25 -12.05
CA LEU A 94 4.87 -6.15 -12.09
C LEU A 94 5.25 -6.61 -10.67
N LEU A 95 5.44 -5.66 -9.75
CA LEU A 95 5.81 -5.95 -8.36
C LEU A 95 4.73 -6.75 -7.63
N GLY A 96 3.45 -6.41 -7.82
CA GLY A 96 2.32 -7.10 -7.22
C GLY A 96 2.20 -8.54 -7.72
N ASN A 97 2.40 -8.77 -9.03
CA ASN A 97 2.41 -10.12 -9.60
C ASN A 97 3.58 -10.95 -9.06
N GLN A 98 4.78 -10.37 -8.96
CA GLN A 98 5.93 -11.02 -8.34
C GLN A 98 5.64 -11.40 -6.89
N LEU A 99 5.06 -10.47 -6.12
CA LEU A 99 4.71 -10.69 -4.72
C LEU A 99 3.65 -11.80 -4.56
N ASN A 100 2.62 -11.83 -5.40
CA ASN A 100 1.58 -12.86 -5.37
C ASN A 100 2.09 -14.27 -5.68
N ASN A 101 3.16 -14.37 -6.49
CA ASN A 101 3.75 -15.67 -6.84
C ASN A 101 4.59 -16.29 -5.71
N VAL A 102 4.97 -15.51 -4.69
CA VAL A 102 5.80 -16.02 -3.58
C VAL A 102 4.95 -16.79 -2.58
N GLN A 103 5.13 -18.11 -2.50
CA GLN A 103 4.38 -18.98 -1.58
C GLN A 103 4.96 -18.95 -0.15
N GLN A 104 6.29 -18.92 -0.03
CA GLN A 104 6.97 -18.92 1.27
C GLN A 104 6.76 -17.60 2.01
N LEU A 105 6.34 -17.66 3.27
CA LEU A 105 5.88 -16.50 4.04
C LEU A 105 7.00 -15.51 4.37
N ASP A 106 8.17 -16.04 4.67
CA ASP A 106 9.39 -15.30 4.98
C ASP A 106 9.91 -14.52 3.76
N ILE A 107 10.06 -15.19 2.62
CA ILE A 107 10.46 -14.54 1.36
C ILE A 107 9.41 -13.51 0.94
N TRP A 108 8.13 -13.83 1.12
CA TRP A 108 7.05 -12.92 0.80
C TRP A 108 7.11 -11.65 1.67
N PHE A 109 7.30 -11.79 2.98
CA PHE A 109 7.38 -10.65 3.88
C PHE A 109 8.60 -9.77 3.56
N LEU A 110 9.76 -10.37 3.29
CA LEU A 110 10.95 -9.62 2.87
C LEU A 110 10.70 -8.82 1.58
N SER A 111 10.02 -9.44 0.61
CA SER A 111 9.65 -8.79 -0.67
C SER A 111 8.65 -7.66 -0.45
N PHE A 112 7.61 -7.90 0.35
CA PHE A 112 6.62 -6.89 0.73
C PHE A 112 7.26 -5.72 1.48
N ALA A 113 8.17 -6.00 2.40
CA ALA A 113 8.87 -5.00 3.18
C ALA A 113 9.70 -4.09 2.28
N LYS A 114 10.48 -4.69 1.38
CA LYS A 114 11.28 -3.98 0.37
C LYS A 114 10.41 -3.07 -0.51
N ILE A 115 9.30 -3.61 -1.02
CA ILE A 115 8.34 -2.86 -1.86
C ILE A 115 7.75 -1.68 -1.08
N SER A 116 7.28 -1.91 0.15
CA SER A 116 6.61 -0.89 0.97
C SER A 116 7.54 0.25 1.39
N ILE A 117 8.74 -0.10 1.87
CA ILE A 117 9.75 0.88 2.30
C ILE A 117 10.23 1.69 1.09
N ASN A 118 10.50 1.02 -0.04
CA ASN A 118 10.93 1.70 -1.25
C ASN A 118 9.85 2.61 -1.82
N HIS A 119 8.58 2.18 -1.84
CA HIS A 119 7.49 3.01 -2.36
C HIS A 119 7.28 4.28 -1.54
N ALA A 120 7.40 4.19 -0.20
CA ALA A 120 7.34 5.38 0.66
C ALA A 120 8.46 6.38 0.34
N ARG A 121 9.69 5.91 0.07
CA ARG A 121 10.82 6.75 -0.36
C ARG A 121 10.60 7.32 -1.77
N ALA A 122 10.17 6.47 -2.70
CA ALA A 122 9.90 6.86 -4.09
C ALA A 122 8.85 7.96 -4.16
N THR A 123 7.82 7.88 -3.31
CA THR A 123 6.76 8.89 -3.23
C THR A 123 7.31 10.28 -2.92
N ASP A 124 8.26 10.39 -2.00
CA ASP A 124 8.87 11.69 -1.67
C ASP A 124 9.78 12.20 -2.79
N ILE A 125 10.59 11.30 -3.38
CA ILE A 125 11.53 11.63 -4.45
C ILE A 125 10.78 12.09 -5.71
N LEU A 126 9.76 11.33 -6.12
CA LEU A 126 8.92 11.66 -7.27
C LEU A 126 8.13 12.95 -7.02
N GLY A 127 7.60 13.13 -5.80
CA GLY A 127 6.93 14.38 -5.43
C GLY A 127 7.84 15.61 -5.59
N SER A 128 9.13 15.49 -5.26
CA SER A 128 10.10 16.56 -5.44
C SER A 128 10.44 16.82 -6.91
N VAL A 129 10.74 15.78 -7.69
CA VAL A 129 11.13 15.91 -9.10
C VAL A 129 9.97 16.40 -9.97
N PHE A 130 8.75 15.96 -9.70
CA PHE A 130 7.55 16.34 -10.45
C PHE A 130 6.78 17.51 -9.82
N ALA A 131 7.37 18.24 -8.86
CA ALA A 131 6.68 19.30 -8.13
C ALA A 131 6.08 20.38 -9.04
N TYR A 132 6.71 20.67 -10.19
CA TYR A 132 6.14 21.61 -11.16
C TYR A 132 4.87 21.06 -11.82
N LEU A 133 4.93 19.84 -12.37
CA LEU A 133 3.78 19.16 -12.97
C LEU A 133 2.62 19.04 -11.96
N ASP A 134 2.93 18.65 -10.73
CA ASP A 134 1.96 18.53 -9.64
C ASP A 134 1.25 19.85 -9.39
N LYS A 135 1.99 20.95 -9.23
CA LYS A 135 1.39 22.27 -8.99
C LYS A 135 0.60 22.80 -10.19
N THR A 136 1.17 22.73 -11.40
CA THR A 136 0.60 23.44 -12.56
C THR A 136 -0.51 22.68 -13.26
N TYR A 137 -0.53 21.35 -13.16
CA TYR A 137 -1.52 20.53 -13.87
C TYR A 137 -2.35 19.69 -12.90
N ILE A 138 -1.73 18.88 -12.05
CA ILE A 138 -2.46 17.92 -11.21
C ILE A 138 -3.33 18.64 -10.18
N GLN A 139 -2.75 19.56 -9.40
CA GLN A 139 -3.49 20.34 -8.40
C GLN A 139 -4.39 21.39 -9.05
N TYR A 140 -3.86 22.16 -9.99
CA TYR A 140 -4.59 23.29 -10.58
C TYR A 140 -5.73 22.86 -11.51
N THR A 141 -5.51 21.82 -12.34
CA THR A 141 -6.47 21.39 -13.37
C THR A 141 -7.28 20.16 -12.95
N LEU A 142 -6.65 19.17 -12.32
CA LEU A 142 -7.32 17.92 -11.93
C LEU A 142 -7.85 17.95 -10.49
N HIS A 143 -7.47 18.95 -9.69
CA HIS A 143 -7.80 19.05 -8.26
C HIS A 143 -7.39 17.80 -7.46
N GLN A 144 -6.25 17.23 -7.82
CA GLN A 144 -5.64 16.07 -7.19
C GLN A 144 -4.21 16.39 -6.73
N ASN A 145 -3.57 15.47 -6.02
CA ASN A 145 -2.14 15.56 -5.70
C ASN A 145 -1.40 14.31 -6.17
N LEU A 146 -0.19 14.47 -6.72
CA LEU A 146 0.64 13.36 -7.19
C LEU A 146 0.94 12.33 -6.09
N ARG A 147 1.13 12.77 -4.84
CA ARG A 147 1.30 11.90 -3.68
C ARG A 147 0.10 10.97 -3.53
N ASP A 148 -1.11 11.51 -3.64
CA ASP A 148 -2.35 10.75 -3.50
C ASP A 148 -2.52 9.75 -4.66
N VAL A 149 -2.13 10.15 -5.88
CA VAL A 149 -2.10 9.23 -7.05
C VAL A 149 -1.16 8.05 -6.78
N LEU A 150 0.06 8.31 -6.30
CA LEU A 150 1.05 7.27 -5.98
C LEU A 150 0.59 6.34 -4.85
N ILE A 151 -0.02 6.89 -3.80
CA ILE A 151 -0.53 6.11 -2.66
C ILE A 151 -1.75 5.29 -3.09
N SER A 152 -2.67 5.86 -3.86
CA SER A 152 -3.90 5.17 -4.29
C SER A 152 -3.58 3.98 -5.20
N ASN A 153 -2.67 4.17 -6.16
CA ASN A 153 -2.19 3.07 -7.01
C ASN A 153 -1.54 1.94 -6.19
N PHE A 154 -0.73 2.29 -5.20
CA PHE A 154 -0.12 1.29 -4.31
C PHE A 154 -1.14 0.59 -3.43
N GLN A 155 -2.15 1.31 -2.95
CA GLN A 155 -3.24 0.73 -2.17
C GLN A 155 -3.97 -0.33 -2.99
N GLU A 156 -4.44 0.03 -4.18
CA GLU A 156 -5.25 -0.83 -5.04
C GLU A 156 -4.44 -2.04 -5.54
N ILE A 157 -3.21 -1.83 -5.98
CA ILE A 157 -2.43 -2.87 -6.67
C ILE A 157 -1.70 -3.78 -5.68
N ILE A 158 -1.22 -3.27 -4.54
CA ILE A 158 -0.40 -4.03 -3.60
C ILE A 158 -1.17 -4.36 -2.32
N ILE A 159 -1.67 -3.33 -1.61
CA ILE A 159 -2.25 -3.52 -0.27
C ILE A 159 -3.54 -4.32 -0.33
N GLU A 160 -4.50 -3.91 -1.16
CA GLU A 160 -5.83 -4.55 -1.21
C GLU A 160 -5.75 -5.98 -1.75
N LYS A 161 -4.89 -6.24 -2.74
CA LYS A 161 -4.68 -7.60 -3.27
C LYS A 161 -4.01 -8.55 -2.28
N SER A 162 -3.21 -8.00 -1.36
CA SER A 162 -2.48 -8.77 -0.35
C SER A 162 -3.05 -8.63 1.06
N GLU A 163 -4.22 -7.99 1.22
CA GLU A 163 -4.71 -7.50 2.52
C GLU A 163 -4.78 -8.59 3.58
N MET A 164 -5.39 -9.72 3.23
CA MET A 164 -5.54 -10.87 4.16
C MET A 164 -4.18 -11.44 4.58
N ARG A 165 -3.21 -11.49 3.65
CA ARG A 165 -1.87 -12.00 3.95
C ARG A 165 -1.07 -11.03 4.80
N ILE A 166 -1.21 -9.73 4.59
CA ILE A 166 -0.58 -8.69 5.43
C ILE A 166 -1.10 -8.81 6.87
N ILE A 167 -2.42 -8.89 7.04
CA ILE A 167 -3.06 -9.01 8.36
C ILE A 167 -2.56 -10.27 9.08
N TYR A 168 -2.56 -11.41 8.39
CA TYR A 168 -2.03 -12.66 8.95
C TYR A 168 -0.56 -12.54 9.39
N VAL A 169 0.30 -12.01 8.53
CA VAL A 169 1.74 -11.85 8.84
C VAL A 169 1.94 -10.91 10.03
N PHE A 170 1.19 -9.80 10.09
CA PHE A 170 1.27 -8.87 11.23
C PHE A 170 0.73 -9.48 12.52
N GLY A 171 -0.31 -10.33 12.45
CA GLY A 171 -0.76 -11.14 13.58
C GLY A 171 0.35 -12.08 14.07
N MET A 172 0.99 -12.81 13.17
CA MET A 172 2.09 -13.72 13.49
C MET A 172 3.28 -13.02 14.18
N VAL A 173 3.61 -11.79 13.77
CA VAL A 173 4.66 -10.98 14.41
C VAL A 173 4.36 -10.73 15.89
N LEU A 174 3.10 -10.45 16.23
CA LEU A 174 2.69 -10.20 17.62
C LEU A 174 2.65 -11.49 18.45
N GLU A 175 2.17 -12.58 17.86
CA GLU A 175 2.05 -13.88 18.53
C GLU A 175 3.41 -14.55 18.74
N ASN A 176 4.35 -14.35 17.81
CA ASN A 176 5.66 -14.99 17.80
C ASN A 176 6.79 -13.96 17.61
N PRO A 177 7.14 -13.20 18.67
CA PRO A 177 8.23 -12.25 18.59
C PRO A 177 9.54 -12.94 18.17
N GLY A 178 10.20 -12.39 17.14
CA GLY A 178 11.47 -12.93 16.61
C GLY A 178 11.34 -13.79 15.35
N ILE A 179 10.12 -14.03 14.84
CA ILE A 179 9.93 -14.70 13.53
C ILE A 179 10.49 -13.88 12.35
N PHE A 180 10.47 -12.55 12.47
CA PHE A 180 11.08 -11.62 11.52
C PHE A 180 11.99 -10.64 12.26
N ASP A 181 12.92 -10.00 11.53
CA ASP A 181 13.72 -8.89 12.07
C ASP A 181 12.80 -7.75 12.50
N LEU A 182 12.85 -7.41 13.79
CA LEU A 182 12.04 -6.36 14.40
C LEU A 182 12.30 -4.99 13.76
N ASN A 183 13.54 -4.68 13.37
CA ASN A 183 13.85 -3.40 12.73
C ASN A 183 13.14 -3.29 11.38
N LEU A 184 13.14 -4.38 10.61
CA LEU A 184 12.45 -4.43 9.33
C LEU A 184 10.93 -4.25 9.50
N VAL A 185 10.33 -4.95 10.47
CA VAL A 185 8.91 -4.80 10.81
C VAL A 185 8.58 -3.34 11.14
N VAL A 186 9.38 -2.71 12.01
CA VAL A 186 9.19 -1.31 12.41
C VAL A 186 9.31 -0.38 11.20
N ASP A 187 10.28 -0.60 10.32
CA ASP A 187 10.48 0.22 9.11
C ASP A 187 9.31 0.08 8.12
N VAL A 188 8.75 -1.13 7.97
CA VAL A 188 7.53 -1.34 7.18
C VAL A 188 6.35 -0.56 7.77
N ILE A 189 6.12 -0.69 9.08
CA ILE A 189 5.00 0.00 9.75
C ILE A 189 5.13 1.52 9.63
N LYS A 190 6.34 2.05 9.87
CA LYS A 190 6.62 3.48 9.68
C LYS A 190 6.39 3.92 8.24
N SER A 191 6.81 3.12 7.26
CA SER A 191 6.64 3.42 5.84
C SER A 191 5.17 3.42 5.44
N LEU A 192 4.41 2.41 5.85
CA LEU A 192 2.96 2.33 5.63
C LEU A 192 2.24 3.51 6.28
N HIS A 193 2.49 3.77 7.56
CA HIS A 193 1.86 4.87 8.28
C HIS A 193 2.19 6.24 7.67
N LYS A 194 3.44 6.45 7.24
CA LYS A 194 3.87 7.67 6.54
C LYS A 194 3.12 7.84 5.21
N MET A 195 2.91 6.77 4.46
CA MET A 195 2.13 6.83 3.22
C MET A 195 0.67 7.17 3.52
N LYS A 196 -0.01 6.36 4.32
CA LYS A 196 -1.42 6.56 4.68
C LYS A 196 -1.65 6.15 6.13
N PRO A 197 -2.01 7.08 7.03
CA PRO A 197 -2.27 6.76 8.44
C PRO A 197 -3.36 5.71 8.65
N ASP A 198 -4.34 5.64 7.74
CA ASP A 198 -5.43 4.67 7.80
C ASP A 198 -4.95 3.22 7.76
N TYR A 199 -3.76 2.94 7.20
CA TYR A 199 -3.17 1.60 7.18
C TYR A 199 -2.96 1.00 8.57
N ILE A 200 -3.13 1.76 9.65
CA ILE A 200 -3.27 1.24 11.01
C ILE A 200 -4.33 0.12 11.13
N TYR A 201 -5.34 0.09 10.24
CA TYR A 201 -6.32 -0.99 10.21
C TYR A 201 -5.70 -2.37 9.89
N LEU A 202 -4.50 -2.43 9.30
CA LEU A 202 -3.86 -3.71 8.97
C LEU A 202 -3.41 -4.47 10.21
N ASN A 203 -3.02 -3.76 11.28
CA ASN A 203 -2.86 -4.32 12.62
C ASN A 203 -2.73 -3.19 13.65
N PRO A 204 -3.83 -2.76 14.30
CA PRO A 204 -3.81 -1.59 15.17
C PRO A 204 -2.80 -1.69 16.32
N THR A 205 -2.69 -2.86 16.94
CA THR A 205 -1.80 -3.11 18.09
C THR A 205 -0.32 -3.02 17.67
N LEU A 206 0.03 -3.63 16.54
CA LEU A 206 1.40 -3.63 16.05
C LEU A 206 1.88 -2.22 15.68
N PHE A 207 1.01 -1.41 15.05
CA PHE A 207 1.29 -0.01 14.73
C PHE A 207 1.51 0.85 15.98
N GLN A 208 0.67 0.68 17.01
CA GLN A 208 0.80 1.39 18.28
C GLN A 208 2.10 1.05 19.01
N ASN A 209 2.54 -0.21 18.95
CA ASN A 209 3.77 -0.65 19.60
C ASN A 209 5.05 -0.18 18.88
N SER A 210 4.97 0.07 17.57
CA SER A 210 6.15 0.29 16.71
C SER A 210 6.45 1.76 16.41
N ILE A 211 5.49 2.66 16.62
CA ILE A 211 5.65 4.10 16.37
C ILE A 211 5.40 4.85 17.68
N ASN A 212 6.44 5.53 18.17
CA ASN A 212 6.27 6.47 19.28
C ASN A 212 5.50 7.71 18.76
N ASP A 213 4.46 8.14 19.47
CA ASP A 213 3.58 9.27 19.10
C ASP A 213 2.77 9.08 17.80
N VAL A 214 2.10 7.93 17.62
CA VAL A 214 1.13 7.74 16.53
C VAL A 214 0.04 8.81 16.62
N LYS A 215 -0.05 9.67 15.58
CA LYS A 215 -1.26 10.46 15.33
C LYS A 215 -2.36 9.50 14.90
N LEU A 216 -3.18 9.10 15.86
CA LEU A 216 -4.28 8.19 15.64
C LEU A 216 -5.31 8.86 14.71
N PRO A 217 -5.74 8.18 13.62
CA PRO A 217 -6.82 8.66 12.78
C PRO A 217 -8.10 8.89 13.60
N SER A 218 -8.91 9.88 13.23
CA SER A 218 -10.16 10.20 13.93
C SER A 218 -11.19 9.05 13.90
N ASN A 219 -11.12 8.20 12.87
CA ASN A 219 -11.96 7.03 12.65
C ASN A 219 -11.34 5.72 13.18
N LEU A 220 -10.43 5.79 14.17
CA LEU A 220 -9.71 4.64 14.69
C LEU A 220 -10.60 3.45 15.12
N GLN A 221 -11.80 3.72 15.65
CA GLN A 221 -12.71 2.64 16.03
C GLN A 221 -13.25 1.89 14.82
N ASP A 222 -13.59 2.59 13.74
CA ASP A 222 -14.03 1.95 12.49
C ASP A 222 -12.90 1.11 11.88
N LEU A 223 -11.66 1.60 11.94
CA LEU A 223 -10.48 0.87 11.49
C LEU A 223 -10.22 -0.39 12.33
N ARG A 224 -10.46 -0.35 13.65
CA ARG A 224 -10.40 -1.54 14.51
C ARG A 224 -11.49 -2.55 14.16
N VAL A 225 -12.72 -2.09 13.93
CA VAL A 225 -13.82 -2.96 13.49
C VAL A 225 -13.48 -3.62 12.15
N ARG A 226 -12.94 -2.86 11.19
CA ARG A 226 -12.46 -3.38 9.90
C ARG A 226 -11.40 -4.46 10.11
N HIS A 227 -10.39 -4.21 10.95
CA HIS A 227 -9.37 -5.20 11.28
C HIS A 227 -9.99 -6.50 11.82
N THR A 228 -10.86 -6.40 12.82
CA THR A 228 -11.52 -7.58 13.42
C THR A 228 -12.37 -8.35 12.40
N ALA A 229 -13.07 -7.66 11.50
CA ALA A 229 -13.86 -8.30 10.45
C ALA A 229 -12.98 -9.06 9.46
N LEU A 230 -11.86 -8.47 9.04
CA LEU A 230 -10.90 -9.10 8.13
C LEU A 230 -10.18 -10.29 8.77
N GLU A 231 -9.76 -10.16 10.02
CA GLU A 231 -9.16 -11.25 10.78
C GLU A 231 -10.16 -12.42 10.92
N THR A 232 -11.42 -12.13 11.29
CA THR A 232 -12.47 -13.15 11.38
C THR A 232 -12.71 -13.83 10.04
N LYS A 233 -12.75 -13.07 8.94
CA LYS A 233 -12.89 -13.62 7.59
C LYS A 233 -11.74 -14.56 7.26
N TYR A 234 -10.50 -14.16 7.56
CA TYR A 234 -9.32 -14.99 7.34
C TYR A 234 -9.39 -16.31 8.13
N GLN A 235 -9.72 -16.25 9.42
CA GLN A 235 -9.87 -17.46 10.25
C GLN A 235 -10.95 -18.40 9.71
N LEU A 236 -12.09 -17.86 9.23
CA LEU A 236 -13.15 -18.66 8.60
C LEU A 236 -12.70 -19.31 7.28
N GLU A 237 -11.96 -18.58 6.44
CA GLU A 237 -11.41 -19.13 5.19
C GLU A 237 -10.39 -20.25 5.47
N LYS A 238 -9.54 -20.08 6.48
CA LYS A 238 -8.62 -21.11 6.95
C LYS A 238 -9.37 -22.36 7.43
N LEU A 239 -10.36 -22.19 8.32
CA LEU A 239 -11.20 -23.29 8.80
C LEU A 239 -11.88 -24.03 7.64
N LYS A 240 -12.44 -23.31 6.66
CA LYS A 240 -13.01 -23.92 5.45
C LYS A 240 -11.99 -24.72 4.65
N SER A 241 -10.76 -24.21 4.50
CA SER A 241 -9.69 -24.94 3.82
C SER A 241 -9.26 -26.21 4.57
N GLU A 242 -9.41 -26.21 5.89
CA GLU A 242 -9.20 -27.37 6.78
C GLU A 242 -10.42 -28.32 6.84
N GLY A 243 -11.46 -28.06 6.04
CA GLY A 243 -12.65 -28.91 5.92
C GLY A 243 -13.76 -28.61 6.93
N TRP A 244 -13.71 -27.47 7.63
CA TRP A 244 -14.79 -27.03 8.52
C TRP A 244 -15.96 -26.44 7.71
N GLU A 245 -17.15 -27.02 7.88
CA GLU A 245 -18.40 -26.45 7.37
C GLU A 245 -19.25 -25.85 8.50
N PRO A 246 -19.74 -24.60 8.34
CA PRO A 246 -20.66 -24.01 9.31
C PRO A 246 -21.94 -24.86 9.42
N GLY A 247 -22.17 -25.44 10.60
CA GLY A 247 -23.38 -26.23 10.89
C GLY A 247 -23.17 -27.73 11.04
N PHE A 248 -21.97 -28.28 10.80
CA PHE A 248 -21.65 -29.68 11.11
C PHE A 248 -21.07 -29.86 12.51
N SER A 249 -21.72 -29.29 13.52
CA SER A 249 -21.55 -29.76 14.90
C SER A 249 -22.32 -31.09 15.04
N LYS A 250 -21.75 -32.20 14.56
CA LYS A 250 -22.20 -33.54 14.98
C LYS A 250 -21.73 -33.82 16.41
N LEU A 251 -22.08 -32.94 17.35
CA LEU A 251 -22.22 -33.33 18.75
C LEU A 251 -23.52 -34.14 18.84
N LYS A 252 -23.44 -35.39 18.37
CA LYS A 252 -24.38 -36.44 18.75
C LYS A 252 -24.15 -36.63 20.26
N ARG A 253 -24.87 -35.86 21.08
CA ARG A 253 -25.06 -36.19 22.48
C ARG A 253 -25.76 -37.54 22.48
N SER A 254 -25.01 -38.63 22.64
CA SER A 254 -25.59 -39.92 22.98
C SER A 254 -26.19 -39.76 24.38
N LEU A 255 -27.47 -39.39 24.44
CA LEU A 255 -28.29 -39.75 25.59
C LEU A 255 -28.46 -41.27 25.51
N SER A 256 -27.58 -42.00 26.20
CA SER A 256 -27.92 -43.32 26.71
C SER A 256 -28.88 -43.11 27.88
N THR A 257 -30.17 -43.06 27.59
CA THR A 257 -31.20 -43.46 28.56
C THR A 257 -31.15 -44.97 28.63
N ASP A 258 -30.54 -45.48 29.68
CA ASP A 258 -30.84 -46.78 30.28
C ASP A 258 -30.23 -46.76 31.69
N GLU A 259 -31.09 -46.51 32.68
CA GLU A 259 -30.96 -47.07 34.03
C GLU A 259 -32.30 -46.85 34.75
N ASP A 260 -33.27 -47.69 34.39
CA ASP A 260 -34.38 -48.05 35.28
C ASP A 260 -33.79 -48.85 36.45
N VAL A 261 -33.59 -48.20 37.60
CA VAL A 261 -33.29 -48.88 38.86
C VAL A 261 -34.58 -48.95 39.68
N GLU A 262 -35.12 -50.17 39.73
CA GLU A 262 -36.24 -50.60 40.55
C GLU A 262 -36.02 -50.27 42.03
N ILE A 263 -37.03 -49.63 42.62
CA ILE A 263 -37.21 -49.52 44.07
C ILE A 263 -38.12 -50.66 44.51
N GLN A 264 -37.59 -51.66 45.22
CA GLN A 264 -38.40 -52.46 46.16
C GLN A 264 -37.64 -52.69 47.46
N GLN A 265 -38.18 -52.07 48.52
CA GLN A 265 -37.89 -52.37 49.92
C GLN A 265 -38.50 -53.74 50.28
N GLY A 266 -37.75 -54.58 50.98
CA GLY A 266 -38.25 -55.83 51.53
C GLY A 266 -37.26 -56.47 52.49
N GLU A 267 -37.65 -56.51 53.76
CA GLU A 267 -36.92 -56.97 54.95
C GLU A 267 -36.30 -58.39 54.83
N LYS A 268 -35.09 -58.58 55.38
CA LYS A 268 -34.88 -59.35 56.64
C LYS A 268 -33.39 -59.60 56.91
N SER A 269 -33.07 -59.42 58.19
CA SER A 269 -31.91 -59.85 58.97
C SER A 269 -31.17 -61.10 58.48
N VAL A 270 -29.84 -61.13 58.69
CA VAL A 270 -29.13 -62.09 59.57
C VAL A 270 -27.59 -62.01 59.43
N LYS A 271 -26.93 -61.81 60.59
CA LYS A 271 -25.58 -62.22 61.04
C LYS A 271 -24.28 -61.64 60.43
N ARG A 272 -23.76 -60.66 61.18
CA ARG A 272 -22.43 -60.59 61.83
C ARG A 272 -21.54 -61.86 61.74
N VAL A 273 -20.25 -61.70 61.39
CA VAL A 273 -19.03 -62.06 62.16
C VAL A 273 -17.78 -62.22 61.26
N GLN A 274 -16.73 -61.43 61.60
CA GLN A 274 -15.26 -61.67 61.64
C GLN A 274 -14.54 -62.34 60.45
N TYR A 275 -13.35 -61.90 60.03
CA TYR A 275 -12.20 -61.37 60.79
C TYR A 275 -11.66 -60.05 60.24
#